data_AF-A0ABD0NSZ0-F1
#
_entry.id   AF-A0ABD0NSZ0-F1
#
_cell.length_a   1.000
_cell.length_b   1.000
_cell.length_c   1.000
_cell.angle_alpha   90.00
_cell.angle_beta   90.00
_cell.angle_gamma   90.00
#
_symmetry.space_group_name_H-M   'P 1'
#
loop_
_entity.id
_entity.type
_entity.pdbx_description
1 polymer ?
#
loop_
_entity_poly.entity_id
_entity_poly.type
_entity_poly.pdbx_seq_one_letter_code
_entity_poly.pdbx_strand_id
1 'polypeptide(L)'
;MGDWGFLSALLDKVQSHSTVIGKIWMSVLFIFRILVLGAGAESVWGDERSNLVCNTNTPGCENVCYDWKFPISHIRFWAMQIIFISTPTLVYLGHVVHVIHQENKLREEQKRNPMS
;
A
#
# COMPACT_ATOMS: atom_id res chain seq x y z
N MET A 1 -20.67 -11.40 -5.20
CA MET A 1 -19.88 -10.43 -5.99
C MET A 1 -19.42 -9.34 -5.03
N GLY A 2 -18.11 -9.12 -4.90
CA GLY A 2 -17.55 -8.17 -3.95
C GLY A 2 -18.05 -6.74 -4.20
N ASP A 3 -18.34 -6.03 -3.12
CA ASP A 3 -18.91 -4.68 -3.12
C ASP A 3 -17.87 -3.64 -3.58
N TRP A 4 -17.64 -3.58 -4.89
CA TRP A 4 -16.80 -2.56 -5.53
C TRP A 4 -17.40 -1.15 -5.36
N GLY A 5 -18.70 -1.04 -5.11
CA GLY A 5 -19.41 0.21 -4.89
C GLY A 5 -19.00 0.89 -3.59
N PHE A 6 -18.92 0.13 -2.49
CA PHE A 6 -18.43 0.62 -1.20
C PHE A 6 -16.97 1.08 -1.27
N LEU A 7 -16.11 0.29 -1.93
CA LEU A 7 -14.69 0.64 -2.10
C LEU A 7 -14.53 1.92 -2.94
N SER A 8 -15.33 2.05 -4.00
CA SER A 8 -15.35 3.23 -4.88
C SER A 8 -15.85 4.48 -4.14
N ALA A 9 -16.94 4.37 -3.38
CA ALA A 9 -17.47 5.48 -2.58
C ALA A 9 -16.50 5.93 -1.48
N LEU A 10 -15.76 4.99 -0.88
CA LEU A 10 -14.71 5.31 0.09
C LEU A 10 -13.50 5.97 -0.54
N LEU A 11 -13.03 5.44 -1.67
CA LEU A 11 -11.95 6.04 -2.44
C LEU A 11 -12.29 7.48 -2.81
N ASP A 12 -13.50 7.73 -3.32
CA ASP A 12 -13.96 9.06 -3.74
C ASP A 12 -14.05 10.06 -2.56
N LYS A 13 -14.44 9.58 -1.37
CA LYS A 13 -14.57 10.40 -0.15
C LYS A 13 -13.22 10.79 0.47
N VAL A 14 -12.19 9.95 0.36
CA VAL A 14 -10.80 10.32 0.72
C VAL A 14 -10.23 11.31 -0.28
N GLN A 15 -10.60 11.09 -1.53
CA GLN A 15 -10.18 11.88 -2.67
C GLN A 15 -10.80 13.29 -2.69
N SER A 16 -11.78 13.62 -1.84
CA SER A 16 -12.41 14.95 -1.78
C SER A 16 -11.65 15.97 -0.92
N HIS A 17 -10.76 15.51 -0.04
CA HIS A 17 -10.03 16.35 0.92
C HIS A 17 -8.63 16.80 0.45
N SER A 18 -8.21 16.42 -0.76
CA SER A 18 -6.90 16.78 -1.32
C SER A 18 -7.04 17.57 -2.61
N THR A 19 -6.04 18.42 -2.92
CA THR A 19 -6.04 19.20 -4.17
C THR A 19 -6.14 18.27 -5.38
N VAL A 20 -6.94 18.65 -6.38
CA VAL A 20 -7.19 17.82 -7.59
C VAL A 20 -5.88 17.38 -8.27
N ILE A 21 -4.86 18.23 -8.23
CA ILE A 21 -3.52 17.94 -8.77
C ILE A 21 -2.79 16.89 -7.94
N GLY A 22 -2.75 17.03 -6.61
CA GLY A 22 -2.11 16.05 -5.71
C GLY A 22 -2.81 14.70 -5.77
N LYS A 23 -4.13 14.71 -5.95
CA LYS A 23 -5.00 13.53 -6.10
C LYS A 23 -4.65 12.70 -7.33
N ILE A 24 -4.56 13.34 -8.51
CA ILE A 24 -4.18 12.67 -9.77
C ILE A 24 -2.73 12.18 -9.70
N TRP A 25 -1.82 13.03 -9.21
CA TRP A 25 -0.41 12.70 -9.10
C TRP A 25 -0.18 11.49 -8.18
N MET A 26 -0.78 11.48 -6.99
CA MET A 26 -0.64 10.39 -6.03
C MET A 26 -1.32 9.11 -6.52
N SER A 27 -2.50 9.18 -7.16
CA SER A 27 -3.15 7.97 -7.69
C SER A 27 -2.35 7.36 -8.83
N VAL A 28 -1.83 8.18 -9.75
CA VAL A 28 -1.02 7.71 -10.88
C VAL A 28 0.28 7.09 -10.37
N LEU A 29 1.00 7.77 -9.46
CA LEU A 29 2.23 7.22 -8.88
C LEU A 29 1.99 5.93 -8.10
N PHE A 30 0.88 5.84 -7.35
CA PHE A 30 0.57 4.66 -6.56
C PHE A 30 0.25 3.45 -7.47
N ILE A 31 -0.59 3.64 -8.48
CA ILE A 31 -0.94 2.59 -9.46
C ILE A 31 0.30 2.17 -10.25
N PHE A 32 1.06 3.14 -10.76
CA PHE A 32 2.29 2.85 -11.51
C PHE A 32 3.30 2.07 -10.65
N ARG A 33 3.51 2.45 -9.39
CA ARG A 33 4.40 1.73 -8.48
C ARG A 33 3.95 0.30 -8.19
N ILE A 34 2.66 0.08 -7.96
CA ILE A 34 2.12 -1.27 -7.75
C ILE A 34 2.25 -2.11 -9.01
N LEU A 35 1.95 -1.55 -10.18
CA LEU A 35 2.08 -2.25 -11.46
C LEU A 35 3.54 -2.61 -11.77
N VAL A 36 4.48 -1.69 -11.57
CA VAL A 36 5.91 -1.95 -11.79
C VAL A 36 6.43 -3.02 -10.83
N LEU A 37 6.02 -3.00 -9.56
CA LEU A 37 6.38 -4.07 -8.63
C LEU A 37 5.73 -5.39 -8.99
N GLY A 38 4.44 -5.42 -9.33
CA GLY A 38 3.73 -6.65 -9.65
C GLY A 38 4.18 -7.30 -10.97
N ALA A 39 4.52 -6.49 -11.98
CA ALA A 39 4.88 -6.99 -13.32
C ALA A 39 6.40 -7.16 -13.52
N GLY A 40 7.22 -6.38 -12.82
CA GLY A 40 8.66 -6.30 -13.07
C GLY A 40 9.55 -6.74 -11.91
N ALA A 41 9.05 -6.79 -10.67
CA ALA A 41 9.92 -7.09 -9.53
C ALA A 41 10.45 -8.53 -9.58
N GLU A 42 9.57 -9.52 -9.75
CA GLU A 42 9.98 -10.93 -9.74
C GLU A 42 10.85 -11.30 -10.94
N SER A 43 10.63 -10.69 -12.10
CA SER A 43 11.38 -10.99 -13.33
C SER A 43 12.76 -10.35 -13.37
N VAL A 44 12.96 -9.20 -12.70
CA VAL A 44 14.23 -8.45 -12.74
C VAL A 44 15.10 -8.70 -11.50
N TRP A 45 14.49 -8.97 -10.33
CA TRP A 45 15.20 -9.15 -9.06
C TRP A 45 14.98 -10.53 -8.43
N GLY A 46 14.25 -11.45 -9.08
CA GLY A 46 14.02 -12.81 -8.56
C GLY A 46 15.30 -13.67 -8.49
N ASP A 47 16.29 -13.37 -9.33
CA ASP A 47 17.58 -14.06 -9.46
C ASP A 47 18.77 -13.25 -8.91
N GLU A 48 18.49 -12.20 -8.13
CA GLU A 48 19.50 -11.29 -7.56
C GLU A 48 20.58 -12.02 -6.74
N ARG A 49 20.19 -13.11 -6.05
CA ARG A 49 21.10 -13.93 -5.25
C ARG A 49 21.87 -14.95 -6.10
N SER A 50 21.23 -15.56 -7.09
CA SER A 50 21.84 -16.63 -7.91
C SER A 50 22.80 -16.11 -8.97
N ASN A 51 22.65 -14.84 -9.40
CA ASN A 51 23.54 -14.22 -10.39
C ASN A 51 24.75 -13.50 -9.76
N LEU A 52 24.86 -13.46 -8.42
CA LEU A 52 25.99 -12.82 -7.75
C LEU A 52 27.21 -13.74 -7.74
N VAL A 53 28.07 -13.64 -8.75
CA VAL A 53 29.28 -14.47 -8.83
C VAL A 53 30.44 -13.84 -8.05
N CYS A 54 30.98 -14.58 -7.08
CA CYS A 54 32.19 -14.20 -6.35
C CYS A 54 33.42 -14.97 -6.87
N ASN A 55 34.49 -14.27 -7.23
CA ASN A 55 35.75 -14.90 -7.67
C ASN A 55 36.57 -15.40 -6.47
N THR A 56 36.11 -16.48 -5.85
CA THR A 56 36.78 -17.11 -4.70
C THR A 56 36.40 -18.59 -4.57
N ASN A 57 37.31 -19.40 -4.04
CA ASN A 57 37.07 -20.82 -3.74
C ASN A 57 36.62 -21.04 -2.29
N THR A 58 36.48 -19.98 -1.49
CA THR A 58 36.09 -20.09 -0.08
C THR A 58 34.59 -20.37 0.04
N PRO A 59 34.18 -21.49 0.67
CA PRO A 59 32.78 -21.80 0.86
C PRO A 59 32.11 -20.75 1.75
N GLY A 60 30.89 -20.33 1.38
CA GLY A 60 30.10 -19.35 2.12
C GLY A 60 30.45 -17.88 1.88
N CYS A 61 31.52 -17.57 1.13
CA CYS A 61 31.88 -16.18 0.82
C CYS A 61 30.77 -15.46 0.04
N GLU A 62 30.12 -16.15 -0.92
CA GLU A 62 29.02 -15.58 -1.70
C GLU A 62 27.83 -15.15 -0.83
N ASN A 63 27.50 -15.93 0.20
CA ASN A 63 26.43 -15.59 1.14
C ASN A 63 26.75 -14.32 1.94
N VAL A 64 27.98 -14.20 2.43
CA VAL A 64 28.43 -13.02 3.20
C VAL A 64 28.54 -11.80 2.29
N CYS A 65 29.04 -11.98 1.06
CA CYS A 65 29.16 -10.91 0.07
C CYS A 65 27.79 -10.39 -0.36
N TYR A 66 26.81 -11.28 -0.54
CA TYR A 66 25.43 -10.94 -0.81
C TYR A 66 24.82 -10.10 0.32
N ASP A 67 24.92 -10.58 1.57
CA ASP A 67 24.37 -9.89 2.74
C ASP A 67 25.02 -8.52 2.96
N TRP A 68 26.34 -8.41 2.72
CA TRP A 68 27.07 -7.15 2.83
C TRP A 68 26.72 -6.16 1.73
N LYS A 69 26.56 -6.63 0.48
CA LYS A 69 26.26 -5.76 -0.67
C LYS A 69 24.78 -5.36 -0.72
N PHE A 70 23.89 -6.25 -0.32
CA PHE A 70 22.44 -6.08 -0.37
C PHE A 70 21.81 -6.45 0.98
N PRO A 71 22.04 -5.66 2.05
CA PRO A 71 21.48 -5.92 3.37
C PRO A 71 19.94 -5.91 3.37
N ILE A 72 19.35 -5.15 2.45
CA ILE A 72 17.92 -5.21 2.11
C ILE A 72 17.84 -5.25 0.58
N SER A 73 17.11 -6.22 0.02
CA SER A 73 16.87 -6.26 -1.42
C SER A 73 15.98 -5.10 -1.87
N HIS A 74 16.18 -4.64 -3.10
CA HIS A 74 15.45 -3.49 -3.62
C HIS A 74 13.95 -3.75 -3.57
N ILE A 75 13.48 -4.94 -3.97
CA ILE A 75 12.06 -5.30 -3.92
C ILE A 75 11.47 -5.10 -2.52
N ARG A 76 12.17 -5.60 -1.49
CA ARG A 76 11.70 -5.49 -0.09
C ARG A 76 11.62 -4.04 0.36
N PHE A 77 12.62 -3.24 -0.01
CA PHE A 77 12.62 -1.80 0.28
C PHE A 77 11.41 -1.08 -0.37
N TRP A 78 11.15 -1.33 -1.66
CA TRP A 78 10.02 -0.73 -2.36
C TRP A 78 8.67 -1.19 -1.80
N ALA A 79 8.54 -2.46 -1.42
CA ALA A 79 7.34 -2.99 -0.75
C ALA A 79 7.08 -2.27 0.58
N MET A 80 8.11 -2.12 1.43
CA MET A 80 8.01 -1.36 2.68
C MET A 80 7.60 0.09 2.41
N GLN A 81 8.18 0.73 1.40
CA GLN A 81 7.84 2.11 1.03
C GLN A 81 6.34 2.27 0.68
N ILE A 82 5.77 1.32 -0.08
CA ILE A 82 4.34 1.34 -0.40
C ILE A 82 3.49 1.14 0.85
N ILE A 83 3.87 0.22 1.74
CA ILE A 83 3.17 0.00 3.01
C ILE A 83 3.16 1.29 3.84
N PHE A 84 4.32 1.93 4.02
CA PHE A 84 4.41 3.17 4.80
C PHE A 84 3.64 4.33 4.18
N ILE A 85 3.66 4.48 2.85
CA ILE A 85 2.91 5.55 2.16
C ILE A 85 1.40 5.29 2.20
N SER A 86 0.96 4.03 2.12
CA SER A 86 -0.46 3.67 2.14
C SER A 86 -1.08 3.69 3.54
N THR A 87 -0.30 3.35 4.58
CA THR A 87 -0.79 3.21 5.96
C THR A 87 -1.53 4.45 6.49
N PRO A 88 -1.00 5.69 6.40
CA PRO A 88 -1.73 6.87 6.89
C PRO A 88 -3.08 7.07 6.19
N THR A 89 -3.13 6.80 4.89
CA THR A 89 -4.36 6.90 4.09
C THR A 89 -5.39 5.85 4.53
N LEU A 90 -4.95 4.61 4.77
CA LEU A 90 -5.80 3.52 5.27
C LEU A 90 -6.32 3.79 6.68
N VAL A 91 -5.48 4.35 7.58
CA VAL A 91 -5.89 4.74 8.93
C VAL A 91 -6.95 5.84 8.89
N TYR A 92 -6.74 6.88 8.06
CA TYR A 92 -7.72 7.95 7.86
C TYR A 92 -9.05 7.41 7.33
N LEU A 93 -8.99 6.51 6.33
CA LEU A 93 -10.16 5.80 5.82
C LEU A 93 -10.92 5.05 6.91
N GLY A 94 -10.22 4.25 7.70
CA GLY A 94 -10.81 3.51 8.81
C GLY A 94 -11.49 4.44 9.81
N HIS A 95 -10.86 5.58 10.13
CA HIS A 95 -11.43 6.59 11.01
C HIS A 95 -12.72 7.21 10.43
N VAL A 96 -12.71 7.61 9.17
CA VAL A 96 -13.89 8.20 8.50
C VAL A 96 -15.05 7.20 8.45
N VAL A 97 -14.78 5.94 8.11
CA VAL A 97 -15.81 4.86 8.13
C VAL A 97 -16.38 4.70 9.53
N HIS A 98 -15.52 4.66 10.55
CA HIS A 98 -15.94 4.51 11.93
C HIS A 98 -16.87 5.66 12.36
N VAL A 99 -16.51 6.91 12.06
CA VAL A 99 -17.33 8.09 12.39
C VAL A 99 -18.68 8.05 11.67
N ILE A 100 -18.71 7.75 10.37
CA ILE A 100 -19.97 7.65 9.60
C ILE A 100 -20.88 6.57 10.17
N HIS A 101 -20.31 5.42 10.55
CA HIS A 101 -21.07 4.33 11.15
C HIS A 101 -21.72 4.75 12.48
N GLN A 102 -20.98 5.48 13.34
CA GLN A 102 -21.52 6.04 14.58
C GLN A 102 -22.64 7.06 14.31
N GLU A 103 -22.46 7.98 13.36
CA GLU A 103 -23.49 8.96 13.00
C GLU A 103 -24.76 8.30 12.46
N ASN A 104 -24.62 7.28 11.60
CA ASN A 104 -25.77 6.57 11.06
C ASN A 104 -26.56 5.85 12.16
N LYS A 105 -25.87 5.23 13.12
CA LYS A 105 -26.50 4.59 14.28
C LYS A 105 -27.30 5.59 15.12
N LEU A 106 -26.72 6.77 15.41
CA LEU A 106 -27.42 7.84 16.13
C LEU A 106 -28.65 8.36 15.36
N ARG A 107 -28.54 8.51 14.03
CA ARG A 107 -29.67 8.92 13.16
C ARG A 107 -30.79 7.88 13.15
N GLU A 108 -30.46 6.59 13.20
CA GLU A 108 -31.45 5.52 13.31
C GLU A 108 -32.16 5.50 14.67
N GLU A 109 -31.43 5.76 15.75
CA GLU A 109 -32.01 5.89 17.10
C GLU A 109 -32.96 7.08 17.19
N GLN A 110 -32.59 8.25 16.62
CA GLN A 110 -33.47 9.42 16.52
C GLN A 110 -34.74 9.15 15.70
N LYS A 111 -34.65 8.37 14.62
CA LYS A 111 -35.83 7.97 13.82
C LYS A 111 -36.74 7.00 14.57
N ARG A 112 -36.19 6.17 15.47
CA ARG A 112 -36.93 5.18 16.26
C ARG A 112 -37.67 5.81 17.43
N ASN A 113 -37.08 6.84 18.04
CA ASN A 113 -37.72 7.68 19.06
C ASN A 113 -37.90 9.12 18.52
N PRO A 114 -38.83 9.35 17.58
CA PRO A 114 -39.20 10.72 17.24
C PRO A 114 -39.73 11.35 18.53
N MET A 115 -39.10 12.45 18.94
CA MET A 115 -39.35 13.20 20.17
C MET A 115 -40.84 13.20 20.54
N SER A 116 -41.15 12.68 21.73
CA SER A 116 -42.48 12.69 22.36
C SER A 116 -43.02 14.11 22.52
#